data_AF-A0AA90E889-F1
#
_entry.id   AF-A0AA90E889-F1
#
_cell.length_a   1.000
_cell.length_b   1.000
_cell.length_c   1.000
_cell.angle_alpha   90.00
_cell.angle_beta   90.00
_cell.angle_gamma   90.00
#
_symmetry.space_group_name_H-M   'P 1'
#
loop_
_entity.id
_entity.type
_entity.pdbx_description
1 polymer ?
#
loop_
_entity_poly.entity_id
_entity_poly.type
_entity_poly.pdbx_seq_one_letter_code
_entity_poly.pdbx_strand_id
1 'polypeptide(L)'
;MLKKLAAVVFMLGIMLCGAGGTSVLAYGKSISQESIHPYSTAYTDVKVVGKTVRFYIKGLESPFNQTYYERVAWTSTDEEPDTLKDNILSVKIPAKTGSRYETNSSERLELIREKVNSGDMVYGWAKAQNGNWYPAGSAKISY
;
A
#
# COMPACT_ATOMS: atom_id res chain seq x y z
N MET A 1 -4.85 -6.00 -57.91
CA MET A 1 -3.85 -6.43 -58.92
C MET A 1 -2.55 -6.77 -58.20
N LEU A 2 -2.16 -8.03 -58.29
CA LEU A 2 -0.98 -8.65 -57.67
C LEU A 2 0.31 -8.11 -58.32
N LYS A 3 1.32 -7.72 -57.54
CA LYS A 3 2.71 -7.52 -58.01
C LYS A 3 3.70 -8.21 -57.08
N LYS A 4 4.11 -9.40 -57.53
CA LYS A 4 5.41 -10.12 -57.47
C LYS A 4 6.50 -9.43 -56.61
N LEU A 5 7.05 -10.00 -55.54
CA LEU A 5 7.90 -11.20 -55.38
C LEU A 5 9.30 -11.06 -56.02
N ALA A 6 10.33 -10.91 -55.18
CA ALA A 6 11.71 -11.36 -55.43
C ALA A 6 12.49 -11.46 -54.11
N ALA A 7 12.98 -12.66 -53.83
CA ALA A 7 13.84 -13.02 -52.72
C ALA A 7 15.32 -12.94 -53.15
N VAL A 8 16.22 -12.60 -52.24
CA VAL A 8 17.67 -12.91 -52.33
C VAL A 8 18.20 -13.34 -50.95
N VAL A 9 18.05 -14.64 -50.69
CA VAL A 9 19.03 -15.65 -50.26
C VAL A 9 20.35 -15.23 -49.54
N PHE A 10 20.49 -15.83 -48.33
CA PHE A 10 21.67 -16.38 -47.62
C PHE A 10 22.94 -15.55 -47.34
N MET A 11 23.31 -15.51 -46.06
CA MET A 11 24.56 -16.16 -45.63
C MET A 11 24.42 -16.88 -44.29
N LEU A 12 25.09 -18.02 -44.26
CA LEU A 12 25.08 -19.13 -43.32
C LEU A 12 26.08 -18.83 -42.20
N GLY A 13 25.61 -18.67 -40.96
CA GLY A 13 26.44 -18.50 -39.77
C GLY A 13 26.38 -19.76 -38.91
N ILE A 14 27.51 -20.43 -38.81
CA ILE A 14 27.74 -21.79 -38.30
C ILE A 14 27.33 -21.98 -36.83
N MET A 15 26.83 -23.18 -36.56
CA MET A 15 26.52 -23.75 -35.24
C MET A 15 27.69 -23.64 -34.25
N LEU A 16 27.36 -23.31 -33.00
CA LEU A 16 28.10 -23.82 -31.84
C LEU A 16 27.08 -24.55 -30.96
N CYS A 17 27.20 -25.88 -30.97
CA CYS A 17 26.53 -26.77 -30.03
C CYS A 17 26.95 -26.40 -28.61
N GLY A 18 25.98 -25.97 -27.80
CA GLY A 18 26.07 -25.89 -26.35
C GLY A 18 24.79 -26.47 -25.77
N ALA A 19 24.95 -27.51 -24.96
CA ALA A 19 23.90 -28.41 -24.50
C ALA A 19 22.78 -27.75 -23.68
N GLY A 20 21.58 -28.31 -23.82
CA GLY A 20 20.60 -28.45 -22.74
C GLY A 20 19.78 -27.21 -22.37
N GLY A 21 18.47 -27.30 -22.57
CA GLY A 21 17.53 -26.40 -21.88
C GLY A 21 16.28 -26.14 -22.70
N THR A 22 15.20 -26.79 -22.31
CA THR A 22 13.83 -26.49 -22.74
C THR A 22 13.54 -24.99 -22.64
N SER A 23 13.19 -24.35 -23.74
CA SER A 23 12.65 -22.99 -23.74
C SER A 23 11.24 -23.00 -23.14
N VAL A 24 11.14 -22.80 -21.83
CA VAL A 24 9.90 -22.30 -21.22
C VAL A 24 9.90 -20.79 -21.49
N LEU A 25 9.06 -20.35 -22.43
CA LEU A 25 8.67 -18.96 -22.56
C LEU A 25 7.87 -18.57 -21.32
N ALA A 26 8.57 -18.27 -20.24
CA ALA A 26 7.98 -17.60 -19.09
C ALA A 26 7.71 -16.16 -19.51
N TYR A 27 6.43 -15.88 -19.73
CA TYR A 27 5.85 -14.55 -19.84
C TYR A 27 6.40 -13.70 -18.70
N GLY A 28 7.40 -12.87 -19.01
CA GLY A 28 8.01 -11.95 -18.07
C GLY A 28 6.98 -10.90 -17.71
N LYS A 29 6.19 -11.19 -16.67
CA LYS A 29 5.57 -10.17 -15.83
C LYS A 29 6.73 -9.26 -15.45
N SER A 30 6.75 -8.03 -15.98
CA SER A 30 7.62 -7.00 -15.47
C SER A 30 7.23 -6.85 -14.00
N ILE A 31 8.01 -7.49 -13.12
CA ILE A 31 8.04 -7.16 -11.72
C ILE A 31 8.54 -5.72 -11.75
N SER A 32 7.59 -4.78 -11.71
CA SER A 32 7.90 -3.40 -11.37
C SER A 32 8.58 -3.51 -10.04
N GLN A 33 9.89 -3.32 -10.10
CA GLN A 33 10.82 -3.24 -9.00
C GLN A 33 10.09 -2.53 -7.85
N GLU A 34 9.79 -3.29 -6.79
CA GLU A 34 9.34 -2.76 -5.51
C GLU A 34 10.24 -1.56 -5.25
N SER A 35 9.65 -0.36 -5.28
CA SER A 35 10.30 0.79 -4.68
C SER A 35 10.35 0.45 -3.21
N ILE A 36 11.47 -0.15 -2.80
CA ILE A 36 11.92 -0.18 -1.43
C ILE A 36 11.97 1.30 -1.03
N HIS A 37 10.88 1.80 -0.46
CA HIS A 37 10.85 3.10 0.20
C HIS A 37 11.70 2.92 1.46
N PRO A 38 12.96 3.35 1.45
CA PRO A 38 13.82 3.12 2.58
C PRO A 38 13.34 4.11 3.65
N TYR A 39 12.78 3.57 4.73
CA TYR A 39 12.47 4.30 5.97
C TYR A 39 11.30 5.29 5.90
N SER A 40 10.08 4.78 5.66
CA SER A 40 8.91 5.49 6.22
C SER A 40 9.08 5.53 7.74
N THR A 41 9.28 6.73 8.30
CA THR A 41 9.30 6.94 9.76
C THR A 41 7.91 6.88 10.37
N ALA A 42 6.87 6.68 9.53
CA ALA A 42 5.50 6.71 9.97
C ALA A 42 5.19 5.46 10.79
N TYR A 43 4.64 5.66 11.97
CA TYR A 43 4.20 4.58 12.84
C TYR A 43 2.79 4.83 13.36
N THR A 44 2.09 3.73 13.59
CA THR A 44 0.73 3.71 14.12
C THR A 44 0.78 3.47 15.62
N ASP A 45 -0.13 4.12 16.34
CA ASP A 45 -0.36 3.92 17.77
C ASP A 45 -1.86 3.92 18.02
N VAL A 46 -2.33 3.11 18.97
CA VAL A 46 -3.75 2.97 19.30
C VAL A 46 -3.90 3.00 20.80
N LYS A 47 -4.78 3.87 21.29
CA LYS A 47 -5.03 4.03 22.73
C LYS A 47 -6.52 3.95 23.02
N VAL A 48 -6.88 3.10 23.97
CA VAL A 48 -8.26 3.04 24.46
C VAL A 48 -8.35 3.80 25.78
N VAL A 49 -9.25 4.78 25.84
CA VAL A 49 -9.50 5.61 27.02
C VAL A 49 -11.01 5.59 27.30
N GLY A 50 -11.40 4.88 28.35
CA GLY A 50 -12.81 4.67 28.67
C GLY A 50 -13.55 3.96 27.52
N LYS A 51 -14.52 4.65 26.92
CA LYS A 51 -15.33 4.14 25.80
C LYS A 51 -14.83 4.60 24.42
N THR A 52 -13.67 5.22 24.34
CA THR A 52 -13.12 5.81 23.10
C THR A 52 -11.83 5.11 22.71
N VAL A 53 -11.72 4.74 21.43
CA VAL A 53 -10.47 4.30 20.80
C VAL A 53 -9.90 5.47 20.02
N ARG A 54 -8.65 5.82 20.31
CA ARG A 54 -7.92 6.86 19.60
C ARG A 54 -6.85 6.21 18.74
N PHE A 55 -6.94 6.46 17.44
CA PHE A 55 -5.97 5.99 16.47
C PHE A 55 -5.03 7.14 16.10
N TYR A 56 -3.75 6.85 15.99
CA TYR A 56 -2.71 7.82 15.65
C TYR A 56 -1.86 7.30 14.51
N ILE A 57 -1.43 8.22 13.64
CA ILE A 57 -0.26 8.04 12.78
C ILE A 57 0.66 9.21 13.04
N LYS A 58 1.93 8.93 13.35
CA LYS A 58 2.96 9.92 13.66
C LYS A 58 4.18 9.65 12.78
N GLY A 59 5.04 10.65 12.61
CA GLY A 59 6.26 10.51 11.80
C GLY A 59 5.95 10.40 10.30
N LEU A 60 4.85 11.02 9.86
CA LEU A 60 4.55 11.15 8.43
C LEU A 60 5.71 11.86 7.72
N GLU A 61 5.98 11.49 6.47
CA GLU A 61 7.05 12.10 5.68
C GLU A 61 6.82 13.59 5.41
N SER A 62 5.55 13.97 5.23
CA SER A 62 5.10 15.35 5.03
C SER A 62 4.02 15.73 6.03
N PRO A 63 3.75 17.03 6.24
CA PRO A 63 2.64 17.45 7.07
C PRO A 63 1.31 16.90 6.55
N PHE A 64 0.43 16.48 7.46
CA PHE A 64 -0.88 15.96 7.10
C PHE A 64 -1.81 17.08 6.64
N ASN A 65 -1.83 17.33 5.33
CA ASN A 65 -2.69 18.31 4.66
C ASN A 65 -3.05 17.84 3.25
N GLN A 66 -3.99 18.53 2.60
CA GLN A 66 -4.48 18.18 1.26
C GLN A 66 -3.45 18.34 0.14
N THR A 67 -2.31 19.01 0.37
CA THR A 67 -1.23 19.11 -0.62
C THR A 67 -0.52 17.76 -0.79
N TYR A 68 -0.38 16.99 0.28
CA TYR A 68 0.43 15.76 0.27
C TYR A 68 -0.41 14.48 0.39
N TYR A 69 -1.53 14.54 1.11
CA TYR A 69 -2.35 13.37 1.42
C TYR A 69 -3.80 13.58 0.99
N GLU A 70 -4.44 12.51 0.52
CA GLU A 70 -5.90 12.46 0.32
C GLU A 70 -6.61 12.13 1.63
N ARG A 71 -6.08 11.16 2.37
CA ARG A 71 -6.62 10.67 3.66
C ARG A 71 -5.63 9.74 4.34
N VAL A 72 -5.88 9.46 5.60
CA VAL A 72 -5.34 8.27 6.29
C VAL A 72 -6.48 7.37 6.72
N ALA A 73 -6.17 6.09 6.94
CA ALA A 73 -7.10 5.12 7.47
C ALA A 73 -6.40 4.15 8.43
N TRP A 74 -7.18 3.53 9.30
CA TRP A 74 -6.77 2.42 10.16
C TRP A 74 -7.63 1.21 9.84
N THR A 75 -7.03 0.03 9.83
CA THR A 75 -7.65 -1.21 9.37
C THR A 75 -7.45 -2.36 10.35
N SER A 76 -8.35 -3.34 10.33
CA SER A 76 -8.29 -4.57 11.14
C SER A 76 -7.40 -5.66 10.54
N THR A 77 -7.01 -5.52 9.27
CA THR A 77 -6.14 -6.45 8.54
C THR A 77 -4.92 -5.70 8.00
N ASP A 78 -3.88 -6.44 7.61
CA ASP A 78 -2.68 -5.91 6.97
C ASP A 78 -2.88 -5.56 5.48
N GLU A 79 -4.12 -5.53 5.02
CA GLU A 79 -4.49 -5.17 3.67
C GLU A 79 -4.86 -3.68 3.56
N GLU A 80 -4.78 -3.15 2.34
CA GLU A 80 -5.19 -1.76 2.07
C GLU A 80 -6.65 -1.50 2.49
N PRO A 81 -6.99 -0.25 2.87
CA PRO A 81 -8.36 0.12 3.24
C PRO A 81 -9.37 -0.14 2.11
N ASP A 82 -10.34 -1.01 2.36
CA ASP A 82 -11.36 -1.41 1.39
C ASP A 82 -12.74 -1.56 2.04
N THR A 83 -13.73 -0.83 1.51
CA THR A 83 -15.12 -0.87 1.97
C THR A 83 -15.82 -2.19 1.69
N LEU A 84 -15.42 -2.92 0.63
CA LEU A 84 -16.04 -4.21 0.28
C LEU A 84 -15.58 -5.34 1.20
N LYS A 85 -14.39 -5.20 1.80
CA LYS A 85 -13.83 -6.14 2.78
C LYS A 85 -14.20 -5.79 4.22
N ASP A 86 -14.84 -4.64 4.42
CA ASP A 86 -15.21 -4.09 5.73
C ASP A 86 -14.03 -3.97 6.73
N ASN A 87 -12.80 -3.87 6.23
CA ASN A 87 -11.59 -3.86 7.07
C ASN A 87 -11.28 -2.49 7.69
N ILE A 88 -12.02 -1.45 7.34
CA ILE A 88 -11.78 -0.08 7.79
C ILE A 88 -12.35 0.14 9.20
N LEU A 89 -11.49 0.61 10.11
CA LEU A 89 -11.84 0.97 11.49
C LEU A 89 -12.11 2.45 11.65
N SER A 90 -11.30 3.30 11.01
CA SER A 90 -11.47 4.75 11.04
C SER A 90 -10.76 5.40 9.85
N VAL A 91 -11.21 6.58 9.46
CA VAL A 91 -10.64 7.38 8.37
C VAL A 91 -10.52 8.83 8.81
N LYS A 92 -9.44 9.50 8.40
CA LYS A 92 -9.29 10.94 8.58
C LYS A 92 -8.92 11.59 7.26
N ILE A 93 -9.68 12.63 6.89
CA ILE A 93 -9.39 13.49 5.74
C ILE A 93 -8.61 14.72 6.23
N PRO A 94 -7.51 15.10 5.58
CA PRO A 94 -6.74 16.27 5.95
C PRO A 94 -7.51 17.57 5.68
N ALA A 95 -7.20 18.60 6.46
CA ALA A 95 -7.62 19.96 6.15
C ALA A 95 -6.81 20.53 4.98
N LYS A 96 -7.29 21.63 4.39
CA LYS A 96 -6.59 22.35 3.31
C LYS A 96 -5.15 22.71 3.70
N THR A 97 -4.96 23.12 4.95
CA THR A 97 -3.67 23.46 5.53
C THR A 97 -3.40 22.61 6.76
N GLY A 98 -2.13 22.30 6.99
CA GLY A 98 -1.68 21.50 8.12
C GLY A 98 -0.16 21.51 8.17
N SER A 99 0.38 21.62 9.39
CA SER A 99 1.82 21.71 9.65
C SER A 99 2.36 20.54 10.47
N ARG A 100 1.47 19.66 10.96
CA ARG A 100 1.84 18.53 11.80
C ARG A 100 2.19 17.31 10.97
N TYR A 101 3.27 16.65 11.33
CA TYR A 101 3.70 15.36 10.77
C TYR A 101 3.03 14.18 11.49
N GLU A 102 1.78 14.40 11.90
CA GLU A 102 0.96 13.44 12.62
C GLU A 102 -0.52 13.74 12.41
N THR A 103 -1.35 12.74 12.66
CA THR A 103 -2.80 12.85 12.64
C THR A 103 -3.43 11.82 13.57
N ASN A 104 -4.69 12.06 13.96
CA ASN A 104 -5.43 11.14 14.79
C ASN A 104 -6.93 11.13 14.44
N SER A 105 -7.58 10.03 14.81
CA SER A 105 -9.02 9.88 14.78
C SER A 105 -9.51 9.23 16.08
N SER A 106 -10.78 9.41 16.40
CA SER A 106 -11.40 8.87 17.61
C SER A 106 -12.72 8.20 17.25
N GLU A 107 -12.87 6.95 17.68
CA GLU A 107 -14.08 6.14 17.46
C GLU A 107 -14.62 5.60 18.78
N ARG A 108 -15.87 5.13 18.77
CA ARG A 108 -16.48 4.46 19.92
C ARG A 108 -15.95 3.03 20.01
N LEU A 109 -15.50 2.62 21.19
CA LEU A 109 -14.95 1.29 21.44
C LEU A 109 -15.93 0.16 21.13
N GLU A 110 -17.23 0.37 21.37
CA GLU A 110 -18.26 -0.61 21.04
C GLU A 110 -18.27 -0.98 19.55
N LEU A 111 -18.07 -0.01 18.64
CA LEU A 111 -18.04 -0.24 17.20
C LEU A 111 -16.74 -0.93 16.76
N ILE A 112 -15.62 -0.58 17.40
CA ILE A 112 -14.32 -1.20 17.08
C ILE A 112 -14.30 -2.67 17.50
N ARG A 113 -14.94 -3.01 18.62
CA ARG A 113 -15.05 -4.38 19.14
C ARG A 113 -15.83 -5.33 18.23
N GLU A 114 -16.62 -4.81 17.30
CA GLU A 114 -17.31 -5.64 16.30
C GLU A 114 -16.34 -6.17 15.23
N LYS A 115 -15.17 -5.54 15.07
CA LYS A 115 -14.22 -5.83 13.98
C LYS A 115 -12.84 -6.32 14.44
N VAL A 116 -12.48 -6.05 15.70
CA VAL A 116 -11.16 -6.29 16.26
C VAL A 116 -11.30 -6.74 17.71
N ASN A 117 -10.50 -7.72 18.15
CA ASN A 117 -10.43 -8.16 19.54
C ASN A 117 -9.32 -7.46 20.33
N SER A 118 -9.41 -7.52 21.66
CA SER A 118 -8.33 -7.05 22.53
C SER A 118 -7.10 -7.93 22.29
N GLY A 119 -5.97 -7.32 21.97
CA GLY A 119 -4.74 -7.99 21.59
C GLY A 119 -4.53 -8.17 20.08
N ASP A 120 -5.48 -7.78 19.23
CA ASP A 120 -5.29 -7.84 17.78
C ASP A 120 -4.44 -6.67 17.28
N MET A 121 -3.95 -6.78 16.05
CA MET A 121 -3.20 -5.73 15.37
C MET A 121 -4.13 -4.78 14.62
N VAL A 122 -3.79 -3.50 14.67
CA VAL A 122 -4.38 -2.43 13.86
C VAL A 122 -3.31 -1.87 12.96
N TYR A 123 -3.63 -1.69 11.68
CA TYR A 123 -2.68 -1.25 10.65
C TYR A 123 -3.07 0.12 10.13
N GLY A 124 -2.14 1.07 10.15
CA GLY A 124 -2.35 2.42 9.65
C GLY A 124 -1.87 2.57 8.22
N TRP A 125 -2.57 3.41 7.46
CA TRP A 125 -2.34 3.66 6.05
C TRP A 125 -2.44 5.13 5.73
N ALA A 126 -1.58 5.63 4.83
CA ALA A 126 -1.66 6.97 4.28
C ALA A 126 -1.87 6.91 2.77
N LYS A 127 -2.92 7.56 2.27
CA LYS A 127 -3.17 7.71 0.84
C LYS A 127 -2.56 9.02 0.39
N ALA A 128 -1.52 8.96 -0.43
CA ALA A 128 -0.92 10.16 -1.02
C ALA A 128 -1.79 10.70 -2.15
N GLN A 129 -1.55 11.95 -2.57
CA GLN A 129 -2.25 12.59 -3.70
C GLN A 129 -2.02 11.90 -5.05
N ASN A 130 -1.05 10.98 -5.15
CA ASN A 130 -0.88 10.13 -6.32
C ASN A 130 -1.85 8.95 -6.37
N GLY A 131 -2.77 8.83 -5.41
CA GLY A 131 -3.79 7.80 -5.34
C GLY A 131 -3.35 6.49 -4.70
N ASN A 132 -2.07 6.32 -4.38
CA ASN A 132 -1.54 5.08 -3.79
C ASN A 132 -1.63 5.11 -2.27
N TRP A 133 -1.86 3.93 -1.69
CA TRP A 133 -1.75 3.69 -0.25
C TRP A 133 -0.32 3.32 0.13
N TYR A 134 0.14 3.84 1.25
CA TYR A 134 1.42 3.51 1.84
C TYR A 134 1.21 3.06 3.30
N PRO A 135 1.85 1.96 3.72
CA PRO A 135 1.75 1.50 5.10
C PRO A 135 2.41 2.51 6.05
N ALA A 136 1.75 2.76 7.18
CA ALA A 136 2.17 3.68 8.23
C ALA A 136 2.36 2.95 9.58
N GLY A 137 2.82 1.70 9.50
CA GLY A 137 3.05 0.83 10.66
C GLY A 137 1.78 0.23 11.24
N SER A 138 1.94 -0.44 12.38
CA SER A 138 0.86 -1.17 13.05
C SER A 138 1.04 -1.14 14.56
N ALA A 139 -0.05 -1.25 15.31
CA ALA A 139 -0.03 -1.32 16.76
C ALA A 139 -1.04 -2.34 17.30
N LYS A 140 -0.70 -2.95 18.44
CA LYS A 140 -1.61 -3.85 19.15
C LYS A 140 -2.65 -3.04 19.91
N ILE A 141 -3.94 -3.30 19.69
CA ILE A 141 -4.99 -2.68 20.49
C ILE A 141 -5.19 -3.45 21.80
N SER A 142 -5.42 -2.76 22.91
CA SER A 142 -5.71 -3.39 24.21
C SER A 142 -6.78 -2.59 24.95
N TYR A 143 -7.79 -3.31 25.46
CA TYR A 143 -8.92 -2.78 26.23
C TYR A 143 -9.62 -3.87 27.05
#